data_AF-F4X503-F1
#
_entry.id   AF-F4X503-F1
#
_cell.length_a   1.000
_cell.length_b   1.000
_cell.length_c   1.000
_cell.angle_alpha   90.00
_cell.angle_beta   90.00
_cell.angle_gamma   90.00
#
_symmetry.space_group_name_H-M   'P 1'
#
loop_
_entity.id
_entity.type
_entity.pdbx_description
1 polymer ?
#
loop_
_entity_poly.entity_id
_entity_poly.type
_entity_poly.pdbx_seq_one_letter_code
_entity_poly.pdbx_strand_id
1 'polypeptide(L)'
;MLDIVDPLTNFSVIDFRNMALPIIDNLLARRKLPIVVGGTNYYIESLLWEILITDPKEPSVQVNSSATNSSTSIENRSDDRYNVQDRLNDSDDDDDETAPKKLKFDARVYDGSNEELHERLMKIDPEMAFKLHPNNRRKIIR
;
A
#
# COMPACT_ATOMS: atom_id res chain seq x y z
N MET A 1 12.65 16.40 -9.01
CA MET A 1 11.78 16.95 -10.07
C MET A 1 11.13 18.18 -9.51
N LEU A 2 11.29 19.33 -10.17
CA LEU A 2 10.73 20.61 -9.75
C LEU A 2 10.45 21.42 -11.03
N ASP A 3 9.32 22.13 -11.08
CA ASP A 3 8.88 22.93 -12.23
C ASP A 3 8.86 22.18 -13.58
N ILE A 4 8.37 20.93 -13.56
CA ILE A 4 8.32 20.06 -14.74
C ILE A 4 6.95 19.96 -15.41
N VAL A 5 5.89 20.47 -14.78
CA VAL A 5 4.49 20.26 -15.17
C VAL A 5 3.74 21.58 -15.05
N ASP A 6 2.87 21.86 -16.02
CA ASP A 6 1.99 23.03 -16.01
C ASP A 6 0.80 22.77 -15.04
N PRO A 7 0.42 23.73 -14.17
CA PRO A 7 -0.74 23.60 -13.31
C PRO A 7 -2.06 23.28 -14.03
N LEU A 8 -2.18 23.57 -15.33
CA LEU A 8 -3.38 23.26 -16.13
C LEU A 8 -3.40 21.83 -16.68
N THR A 9 -2.28 21.10 -16.54
CA THR A 9 -2.15 19.74 -17.04
C THR A 9 -2.37 18.73 -15.91
N ASN A 10 -3.14 17.68 -16.20
CA ASN A 10 -3.24 16.54 -15.30
C ASN A 10 -1.91 15.82 -15.22
N PHE A 11 -1.53 15.44 -14.00
CA PHE A 11 -0.30 14.70 -13.73
C PHE A 11 -0.59 13.52 -12.84
N SER A 12 -0.38 12.32 -13.38
CA SER A 12 -0.63 11.07 -12.68
C SER A 12 0.64 10.50 -12.06
N VAL A 13 0.45 9.51 -11.18
CA VAL A 13 1.55 8.72 -10.62
C VAL A 13 2.33 7.96 -11.70
N ILE A 14 1.65 7.60 -12.80
CA ILE A 14 2.24 6.89 -13.93
C ILE A 14 3.21 7.82 -14.65
N ASP A 15 2.79 9.06 -14.88
CA ASP A 15 3.63 10.09 -15.50
C ASP A 15 4.87 10.36 -14.64
N PHE A 16 4.69 10.50 -13.33
CA PHE A 16 5.81 10.65 -12.39
C PHE A 16 6.79 9.47 -12.46
N ARG A 17 6.29 8.23 -12.39
CA ARG A 17 7.12 7.02 -12.45
C ARG A 17 7.93 6.98 -13.74
N ASN A 18 7.26 7.15 -14.87
CA ASN A 18 7.87 7.08 -16.20
C ASN A 18 8.92 8.16 -16.42
N MET A 19 8.74 9.34 -15.82
CA MET A 19 9.74 10.40 -15.84
C MET A 19 10.89 10.17 -14.84
N ALA A 20 10.63 9.54 -13.70
CA ALA A 20 11.59 9.44 -12.59
C ALA A 20 12.57 8.28 -12.76
N LEU A 21 12.09 7.12 -13.24
CA LEU A 21 12.94 5.94 -13.42
C LEU A 21 14.15 6.20 -14.33
N PRO A 22 14.00 6.86 -15.50
CA PRO A 22 15.16 7.18 -16.34
C PRO A 22 16.19 8.09 -15.66
N ILE A 23 15.74 9.01 -14.79
CA ILE A 23 16.63 9.90 -14.04
C ILE A 23 17.41 9.10 -12.99
N ILE A 24 16.72 8.21 -12.27
CA ILE A 24 17.32 7.32 -11.28
C ILE A 24 18.38 6.43 -11.94
N ASP A 25 18.03 5.78 -13.06
CA ASP A 25 18.95 4.92 -13.81
C ASP A 25 20.17 5.70 -14.31
N ASN A 26 19.97 6.93 -14.79
CA ASN A 26 21.06 7.79 -15.24
C ASN A 26 22.01 8.17 -14.09
N LEU A 27 21.48 8.45 -12.90
CA LEU A 27 22.28 8.75 -11.70
C LEU A 27 23.06 7.52 -11.25
N LEU A 28 22.43 6.35 -11.23
CA LEU A 28 23.08 5.08 -10.89
C LEU A 28 24.21 4.74 -11.87
N ALA A 29 23.97 4.92 -13.18
CA ALA A 29 24.99 4.73 -14.22
C ALA A 29 26.22 5.63 -14.03
N ARG A 30 26.01 6.83 -13.46
CA ARG A 30 27.07 7.78 -13.11
C ARG A 30 27.71 7.51 -11.74
N ARG A 31 27.38 6.40 -11.08
CA ARG A 31 27.78 6.05 -9.70
C ARG A 31 27.40 7.13 -8.68
N LYS A 32 26.25 7.78 -8.87
CA LYS A 32 25.67 8.73 -7.91
C LYS A 32 24.48 8.08 -7.21
N LEU A 33 24.35 8.33 -5.91
CA LEU A 33 23.22 7.82 -5.13
C LEU A 33 21.98 8.70 -5.39
N PRO A 34 20.89 8.15 -5.98
CA PRO A 34 19.64 8.87 -6.12
C PRO A 34 18.97 9.01 -4.75
N ILE A 35 18.52 10.22 -4.41
CA ILE A 35 17.76 10.48 -3.19
C ILE A 35 16.41 11.08 -3.60
N VAL A 36 15.34 10.38 -3.27
CA VAL A 36 13.96 10.87 -3.45
C VAL A 36 13.54 11.54 -2.15
N VAL A 37 13.04 12.78 -2.24
CA VAL A 37 12.64 13.59 -1.09
C VAL A 37 11.19 14.03 -1.28
N GLY A 38 10.38 13.90 -0.22
CA GLY A 38 8.96 14.27 -0.24
C GLY A 38 8.07 13.20 -0.88
N GLY A 39 6.96 13.65 -1.50
CA GLY A 39 5.94 12.81 -2.11
C GLY A 39 4.89 12.28 -1.13
N THR A 40 3.80 11.72 -1.66
CA THR A 40 2.90 10.86 -0.87
C THR A 40 3.37 9.42 -0.98
N ASN A 41 3.01 8.57 -0.02
CA ASN A 41 3.42 7.15 -0.02
C ASN A 41 3.11 6.46 -1.36
N TYR A 42 1.98 6.82 -1.98
CA TYR A 42 1.56 6.31 -3.28
C TYR A 42 2.57 6.56 -4.41
N TYR A 43 3.18 7.75 -4.47
CA TYR A 43 4.20 8.09 -5.47
C TYR A 43 5.55 7.42 -5.19
N ILE A 44 5.84 7.09 -3.93
CA ILE A 44 7.06 6.35 -3.57
C ILE A 44 6.88 4.87 -3.91
N GLU A 45 5.72 4.30 -3.59
CA GLU A 45 5.39 2.91 -3.90
C GLU A 45 5.44 2.63 -5.40
N SER A 46 5.03 3.58 -6.26
CA SER A 46 5.12 3.42 -7.71
C SER A 46 6.54 3.29 -8.27
N LEU A 47 7.55 3.78 -7.54
CA LEU A 47 8.96 3.61 -7.89
C LEU A 47 9.56 2.32 -7.35
N LEU A 48 9.02 1.81 -6.23
CA LEU A 48 9.56 0.65 -5.52
C LEU A 48 8.96 -0.68 -6.01
N TRP A 49 7.68 -0.67 -6.41
CA TRP A 49 6.92 -1.88 -6.72
C TRP A 49 6.40 -1.84 -8.15
N GLU A 50 6.78 -2.82 -8.97
CA GLU A 50 6.31 -2.95 -10.36
C GLU A 50 4.82 -3.30 -10.45
N ILE A 51 4.23 -3.86 -9.38
CA ILE A 51 2.93 -4.52 -9.41
C ILE A 51 1.72 -3.59 -9.26
N LEU A 52 1.94 -2.35 -8.84
CA LEU A 52 0.84 -1.41 -8.54
C LEU A 52 0.31 -0.68 -9.77
N ILE A 53 1.02 -0.76 -10.90
CA ILE A 53 0.72 0.01 -12.10
C ILE A 53 1.02 -0.88 -13.31
N THR A 54 0.10 -1.79 -13.60
CA THR A 54 0.07 -2.53 -14.86
C THR A 54 -0.61 -1.65 -15.91
N ASP A 55 0.12 -1.28 -16.96
CA ASP A 55 -0.46 -0.64 -18.12
C ASP A 55 -1.42 -1.61 -18.82
N PRO A 56 -2.68 -1.24 -19.09
CA PRO A 56 -3.64 -2.11 -19.76
C PRO A 56 -3.35 -2.35 -21.26
N LYS A 57 -2.18 -1.98 -21.78
CA LYS A 57 -1.93 -1.85 -23.23
C LYS A 57 -0.92 -2.83 -23.86
N GLU A 58 -0.39 -3.82 -23.16
CA GLU A 58 0.43 -4.88 -23.78
C GLU A 58 0.02 -6.28 -23.26
N PRO A 59 0.03 -7.32 -24.11
CA PRO A 59 -0.59 -8.61 -23.84
C PRO A 59 0.15 -9.37 -22.73
N SER A 60 -0.65 -9.97 -21.86
CA SER A 60 -0.29 -10.82 -20.74
C SER A 60 0.89 -11.76 -21.00
N VAL A 61 2.00 -11.53 -20.29
CA VAL A 61 2.94 -12.62 -19.98
C VAL A 61 2.23 -13.54 -19.00
N GLN A 62 1.93 -14.76 -19.44
CA GLN A 62 1.26 -15.79 -18.66
C GLN A 62 2.16 -16.22 -17.50
N VAL A 63 1.90 -15.68 -16.31
CA VAL A 63 2.39 -16.27 -15.07
C VAL A 63 1.36 -17.29 -14.63
N ASN A 64 1.67 -18.57 -14.87
CA ASN A 64 0.85 -19.69 -14.46
C ASN A 64 0.89 -19.84 -12.94
N SER A 65 -0.01 -19.15 -12.23
CA SER A 65 -0.35 -19.47 -10.85
C SER A 65 -1.84 -19.72 -10.77
N SER A 66 -2.18 -20.99 -10.92
CA SER A 66 -3.49 -21.57 -10.69
C SER A 66 -3.97 -21.30 -9.25
N ALA A 67 -4.91 -20.36 -9.10
CA ALA A 67 -5.89 -20.40 -8.02
C ALA A 67 -7.07 -19.49 -8.37
N THR A 68 -8.20 -20.14 -8.63
CA THR A 68 -9.58 -19.67 -8.66
C THR A 68 -9.84 -18.52 -7.67
N ASN A 69 -10.54 -17.46 -8.11
CA ASN A 69 -11.78 -16.96 -7.49
C ASN A 69 -12.42 -15.81 -8.29
N SER A 70 -13.55 -16.15 -8.92
CA SER A 70 -14.82 -15.41 -9.02
C SER A 70 -14.79 -13.87 -9.15
N SER A 71 -15.04 -13.42 -10.39
CA SER A 71 -15.98 -12.38 -10.82
C SER A 71 -16.48 -11.37 -9.77
N THR A 72 -16.02 -10.12 -9.84
CA THR A 72 -16.91 -8.95 -9.66
C THR A 72 -16.35 -7.76 -10.44
N SER A 73 -17.17 -7.26 -11.37
CA SER A 73 -16.96 -6.08 -12.20
C SER A 73 -16.96 -4.80 -11.37
N ILE A 74 -15.93 -3.97 -11.51
CA ILE A 74 -15.91 -2.61 -10.97
C ILE A 74 -15.96 -1.62 -12.13
N GLU A 75 -17.11 -0.95 -12.22
CA GLU A 75 -17.39 0.15 -13.14
C GLU A 75 -16.55 1.38 -12.81
N ASN A 76 -16.08 2.06 -13.85
CA ASN A 76 -15.45 3.38 -13.78
C ASN A 76 -16.45 4.41 -13.24
N ARG A 77 -16.17 4.98 -12.06
CA ARG A 77 -16.87 6.17 -11.57
C ARG A 77 -15.89 7.33 -11.44
N SER A 78 -16.03 8.26 -12.37
CA SER A 78 -15.53 9.64 -12.31
C SER A 78 -16.09 10.34 -11.06
N ASP A 79 -15.21 10.78 -10.16
CA ASP A 79 -15.60 11.40 -8.89
C ASP A 79 -15.32 12.91 -8.91
N ASP A 80 -16.39 13.69 -9.10
CA ASP A 80 -16.52 15.11 -8.79
C ASP A 80 -16.68 15.30 -7.27
N ARG A 81 -15.58 15.42 -6.51
CA ARG A 81 -15.66 15.65 -5.05
C ARG A 81 -14.65 16.67 -4.52
N TYR A 82 -14.70 17.89 -5.03
CA TYR A 82 -14.30 19.05 -4.24
C TYR A 82 -15.50 19.98 -4.08
N ASN A 83 -16.24 19.81 -2.98
CA ASN A 83 -16.96 20.91 -2.38
C ASN A 83 -16.70 20.93 -0.88
N VAL A 84 -15.95 21.94 -0.45
CA VAL A 84 -15.62 22.25 0.94
C VAL A 84 -16.77 23.08 1.46
N GLN A 85 -17.56 22.57 2.40
CA GLN A 85 -18.30 23.43 3.31
C GLN A 85 -18.56 22.72 4.64
N ASP A 86 -18.10 23.40 5.69
CA ASP A 86 -18.66 23.45 7.03
C ASP A 86 -18.53 22.25 8.00
N ARG A 87 -17.77 22.57 9.06
CA ARG A 87 -18.12 22.43 10.49
C ARG A 87 -17.91 21.09 11.17
N LEU A 88 -16.88 21.10 12.02
CA LEU A 88 -16.93 20.79 13.45
C LEU A 88 -18.08 19.86 13.86
N ASN A 89 -17.76 18.61 14.17
CA ASN A 89 -18.16 17.98 15.41
C ASN A 89 -17.18 16.85 15.76
N ASP A 90 -16.53 17.04 16.89
CA ASP A 90 -15.77 16.07 17.65
C ASP A 90 -16.77 15.34 18.55
N SER A 91 -17.30 14.22 18.08
CA SER A 91 -18.00 13.21 18.88
C SER A 91 -18.69 12.22 17.92
N ASP A 92 -18.17 11.01 17.77
CA ASP A 92 -18.93 9.89 17.18
C ASP A 92 -18.57 8.60 17.92
N ASP A 93 -19.28 8.38 19.04
CA ASP A 93 -19.80 7.06 19.39
C ASP A 93 -20.87 6.73 18.34
N ASP A 94 -20.60 5.80 17.43
CA ASP A 94 -21.64 5.19 16.60
C ASP A 94 -21.39 3.69 16.44
N ASP A 95 -22.23 2.94 17.15
CA ASP A 95 -22.48 1.51 16.97
C ASP A 95 -23.19 1.29 15.62
N ASP A 96 -22.45 0.88 14.59
CA ASP A 96 -23.03 0.25 13.39
C ASP A 96 -22.64 -1.24 13.36
N GLU A 97 -23.67 -2.09 13.49
CA GLU A 97 -23.62 -3.52 13.78
C GLU A 97 -23.77 -4.40 12.51
N THR A 98 -23.40 -3.91 11.31
CA THR A 98 -23.68 -4.68 10.08
C THR A 98 -22.55 -4.81 9.05
N ALA A 99 -21.35 -4.29 9.31
CA ALA A 99 -20.16 -4.62 8.50
C ALA A 99 -19.23 -5.58 9.26
N PRO A 100 -18.61 -6.60 8.62
CA PRO A 100 -17.52 -7.33 9.25
C PRO A 100 -16.38 -6.35 9.46
N LYS A 101 -16.32 -5.74 10.66
CA LYS A 101 -15.21 -4.92 11.12
C LYS A 101 -13.97 -5.76 10.85
N LYS A 102 -13.12 -5.35 9.89
CA LYS A 102 -11.76 -5.92 9.77
C LYS A 102 -11.20 -5.79 11.18
N LEU A 103 -11.08 -6.92 11.89
CA LEU A 103 -10.63 -6.93 13.27
C LEU A 103 -9.23 -6.34 13.23
N LYS A 104 -9.09 -5.05 13.52
CA LYS A 104 -7.80 -4.45 13.81
C LYS A 104 -7.38 -5.18 15.07
N PHE A 105 -6.48 -6.16 14.92
CA PHE A 105 -5.93 -6.87 16.06
C PHE A 105 -5.13 -5.84 16.85
N ASP A 106 -5.78 -5.25 17.84
CA ASP A 106 -5.23 -4.16 18.60
C ASP A 106 -4.27 -4.75 19.64
N ALA A 107 -2.98 -4.52 19.45
CA ALA A 107 -1.89 -5.02 20.31
C ALA A 107 -2.08 -4.70 21.82
N ARG A 108 -2.91 -3.70 22.11
CA ARG A 108 -3.24 -3.23 23.48
C ARG A 108 -4.28 -4.10 24.16
N VAL A 109 -5.06 -4.86 23.39
CA VAL A 109 -6.15 -5.72 23.87
C VAL A 109 -5.67 -7.17 24.06
N TYR A 110 -4.56 -7.57 23.41
CA TYR A 110 -3.99 -8.89 23.60
C TYR A 110 -3.09 -8.95 24.84
N ASP A 111 -3.60 -9.61 25.88
CA ASP A 111 -2.97 -9.83 27.20
C ASP A 111 -2.12 -11.11 27.28
N GLY A 112 -2.18 -11.98 26.25
CA GLY A 112 -1.43 -13.24 26.22
C GLY A 112 0.10 -13.08 26.19
N SER A 113 0.79 -14.13 26.63
CA SER A 113 2.26 -14.15 26.72
C SER A 113 2.94 -14.08 25.35
N ASN A 114 4.22 -13.67 25.31
CA ASN A 114 5.00 -13.58 24.08
C ASN A 114 5.08 -14.92 23.33
N GLU A 115 5.15 -16.02 24.08
CA GLU A 115 5.25 -17.38 23.56
C GLU A 115 3.93 -17.81 22.92
N GLU A 116 2.78 -17.56 23.57
CA GLU A 116 1.46 -17.83 23.00
C GLU A 116 1.22 -17.10 21.68
N LEU A 117 1.70 -15.86 21.57
CA LEU A 117 1.56 -15.09 20.36
C LEU A 117 2.41 -15.67 19.22
N HIS A 118 3.63 -16.12 19.52
CA HIS A 118 4.50 -16.80 18.56
C HIS A 118 3.92 -18.15 18.12
N GLU A 119 3.38 -18.93 19.05
CA GLU A 119 2.69 -20.19 18.75
C GLU A 119 1.47 -19.99 17.84
N ARG A 120 0.69 -18.92 18.07
CA ARG A 120 -0.43 -18.56 17.19
C ARG A 120 0.05 -18.17 15.79
N LEU A 121 1.10 -17.37 15.70
CA LEU A 121 1.71 -17.03 14.40
C LEU A 121 2.20 -18.31 13.70
N MET A 122 2.82 -19.24 14.42
CA MET A 122 3.32 -20.50 13.87
C MET A 122 2.22 -21.42 13.32
N LYS A 123 1.01 -21.36 13.88
CA LYS A 123 -0.16 -22.10 13.37
C LYS A 123 -0.73 -21.52 12.07
N ILE A 124 -0.64 -20.20 11.89
CA ILE A 124 -1.22 -19.49 10.73
C ILE A 124 -0.21 -19.34 9.60
N ASP A 125 1.01 -18.90 9.94
CA ASP A 125 2.12 -18.64 9.02
C ASP A 125 3.44 -19.14 9.64
N PRO A 126 3.80 -20.42 9.44
CA PRO A 126 5.02 -21.01 9.98
C PRO A 126 6.30 -20.40 9.38
N GLU A 127 6.23 -19.85 8.17
CA GLU A 127 7.40 -19.26 7.51
C GLU A 127 7.78 -17.93 8.19
N MET A 128 6.79 -17.08 8.44
CA MET A 128 7.01 -15.82 9.16
C MET A 128 7.36 -16.05 10.63
N ALA A 129 6.76 -17.06 11.28
CA ALA A 129 7.10 -17.42 12.65
C ALA A 129 8.56 -17.86 12.80
N PHE A 130 9.14 -18.56 11.82
CA PHE A 130 10.54 -18.96 11.86
C PHE A 130 11.51 -17.76 11.73
N LYS A 131 11.12 -16.73 10.98
CA LYS A 131 11.91 -15.50 10.79
C LYS A 131 11.84 -14.55 12.00
N LEU A 132 10.77 -14.64 12.81
CA LEU A 132 10.53 -13.75 13.94
C LEU A 132 10.85 -14.42 15.27
N HIS A 133 11.69 -13.77 16.07
CA HIS A 133 11.97 -14.22 17.43
C HIS A 133 10.76 -14.00 18.36
N PRO A 134 10.42 -14.90 19.30
CA PRO A 134 9.26 -14.79 20.19
C PRO A 134 9.18 -13.46 20.98
N ASN A 135 10.33 -12.94 21.43
CA ASN A 135 10.39 -11.63 22.11
C ASN A 135 10.15 -10.41 21.21
N ASN A 136 10.04 -10.58 19.88
CA ASN A 136 9.75 -9.48 18.97
C ASN A 136 8.24 -9.25 18.84
N ARG A 137 7.58 -9.04 19.98
CA ARG A 137 6.11 -8.91 20.10
C ARG A 137 5.55 -7.91 19.10
N ARG A 138 6.20 -6.76 18.91
CA ARG A 138 5.74 -5.72 17.96
C ARG A 138 5.68 -6.20 16.51
N LYS A 139 6.63 -7.03 16.06
CA LYS A 139 6.63 -7.57 14.70
C LYS A 139 5.68 -8.74 14.53
N ILE A 140 5.48 -9.55 15.57
CA ILE A 140 4.54 -10.68 15.52
C ILE A 140 3.09 -10.18 15.46
N ILE A 141 2.80 -9.04 16.09
CA ILE A 141 1.45 -8.43 16.09
C ILE A 141 1.11 -7.71 14.77
N ARG A 142 2.11 -7.17 14.07
CA ARG A 142 1.90 -6.32 12.88
C ARG A 142 1.75 -7.14 11.62
#